data_AF-A0A7Z0LV90-F1
#
_entry.id   AF-A0A7Z0LV90-F1
#
_cell.length_a   1.000
_cell.length_b   1.000
_cell.length_c   1.000
_cell.angle_alpha   90.00
_cell.angle_beta   90.00
_cell.angle_gamma   90.00
#
_symmetry.space_group_name_H-M   'P 1'
#
loop_
_entity.id
_entity.type
_entity.pdbx_description
1 polymer ?
#
loop_
_entity_poly.entity_id
_entity_poly.type
_entity_poly.pdbx_seq_one_letter_code
_entity_poly.pdbx_strand_id
1 'polypeptide(L)'
;MVITIAFDVKNYIEVSESWPIKIGNTSFHLDRKDNIVNKVCISYQKVEIEKAPKLLKPVEPRKPPTLTINDGGYAILAIKQITNWQTVISGLQIFDLDFDNYEIQFHAENPDEQEHIHINSFRRTQKDALNSACDFEQIGRAFCVSSIEKSRIESSSHFREGRIAYEAGRYVDSYNNMFLFLETRYCDGKTKTAQQVELLTKNNTFIEALKQSISNIQPNNVSQSKHLEGLFNKNISIEEKIKILVLLRGKLRHHSLKNPQRWDPNKQNEYEEAAEFLGSIVGHIVILESLDDIYAPETLNKFRDLSISSGYQTNIKVMTNRLEKEPSLALNISYPTTVISSQLCLTTLRRTLTECERHGQLTDTVNIEAIQSNTELEVFAIEFGIWAYTSLRSIETDIIENAIFCRFEHLQSGIIVKHEFSLPVKDKKISIINAWNLLTLCLDWIEKKDPTTRILSLKLYFNERKTPVLSYRTGPQVTK
;
A
#
# COMPACT_ATOMS: atom_id res chain seq x y z
N MET A 1 -22.08 3.93 32.01
CA MET A 1 -21.49 2.92 31.09
C MET A 1 -20.07 2.56 31.51
N VAL A 2 -19.63 1.33 31.23
CA VAL A 2 -18.23 0.90 31.35
C VAL A 2 -17.58 0.84 29.98
N ILE A 3 -16.38 1.44 29.84
CA ILE A 3 -15.50 1.20 28.68
C ILE A 3 -14.35 0.31 29.12
N THR A 4 -14.11 -0.81 28.43
CA THR A 4 -12.94 -1.68 28.63
C THR A 4 -12.03 -1.61 27.43
N ILE A 5 -10.73 -1.41 27.68
CA ILE A 5 -9.67 -1.51 26.68
C ILE A 5 -8.89 -2.79 26.98
N ALA A 6 -8.82 -3.69 26.00
CA ALA A 6 -8.17 -4.99 26.14
C ALA A 6 -6.99 -5.12 25.17
N PHE A 7 -5.82 -5.45 25.71
CA PHE A 7 -4.56 -5.62 24.98
C PHE A 7 -4.20 -7.11 24.93
N ASP A 8 -3.97 -7.65 23.74
CA ASP A 8 -3.59 -9.06 23.56
C ASP A 8 -2.17 -9.30 24.13
N VAL A 9 -1.96 -10.43 24.80
CA VAL A 9 -0.66 -10.89 25.29
C VAL A 9 -0.04 -11.82 24.25
N LYS A 10 1.12 -11.46 23.72
CA LYS A 10 1.79 -12.18 22.61
C LYS A 10 2.66 -13.34 23.09
N ASN A 11 3.10 -13.32 24.34
CA ASN A 11 3.96 -14.33 24.92
C ASN A 11 3.23 -15.23 25.94
N TYR A 12 3.77 -16.42 26.20
CA TYR A 12 3.19 -17.35 27.18
C TYR A 12 3.38 -16.81 28.60
N ILE A 13 2.27 -16.60 29.31
CA ILE A 13 2.28 -16.18 30.71
C ILE A 13 1.25 -16.99 31.48
N GLU A 14 1.72 -17.67 32.51
CA GLU A 14 0.87 -18.45 33.40
C GLU A 14 0.70 -17.72 34.73
N VAL A 15 -0.56 -17.58 35.16
CA VAL A 15 -0.90 -17.00 36.46
C VAL A 15 -1.92 -17.92 37.12
N SER A 16 -1.68 -18.30 38.37
CA SER A 16 -2.58 -19.20 39.13
C SER A 16 -3.91 -18.52 39.46
N GLU A 17 -3.91 -17.25 39.81
CA GLU A 17 -5.09 -16.48 40.22
C GLU A 17 -5.17 -15.12 39.51
N SER A 18 -6.37 -14.69 39.11
CA SER A 18 -6.62 -13.30 38.74
C SER A 18 -7.96 -12.86 39.30
N TRP A 19 -7.95 -11.71 39.96
CA TRP A 19 -9.16 -11.01 40.39
C TRP A 19 -9.04 -9.54 39.96
N PRO A 20 -10.16 -8.87 39.65
CA PRO A 20 -10.13 -7.49 39.19
C PRO A 20 -9.68 -6.56 40.31
N ILE A 21 -8.60 -5.81 40.07
CA ILE A 21 -8.09 -4.80 41.00
C ILE A 21 -8.79 -3.47 40.71
N LYS A 22 -9.59 -2.98 41.66
CA LYS A 22 -10.32 -1.72 41.53
C LYS A 22 -9.59 -0.57 42.24
N ILE A 23 -9.35 0.52 41.52
CA ILE A 23 -8.76 1.76 42.02
C ILE A 23 -9.64 2.93 41.56
N GLY A 24 -10.48 3.45 42.45
CA GLY A 24 -11.46 4.47 42.11
C GLY A 24 -12.48 3.96 41.08
N ASN A 25 -12.65 4.68 39.97
CA ASN A 25 -13.53 4.28 38.86
C ASN A 25 -12.81 3.40 37.82
N THR A 26 -11.56 3.00 38.07
CA THR A 26 -10.78 2.16 37.14
C THR A 26 -10.63 0.76 37.70
N SER A 27 -10.74 -0.27 36.86
CA SER A 27 -10.47 -1.66 37.24
C SER A 27 -9.53 -2.34 36.26
N PHE A 28 -8.50 -3.00 36.80
CA PHE A 28 -7.53 -3.78 36.04
C PHE A 28 -7.87 -5.27 36.18
N HIS A 29 -7.86 -6.03 35.10
CA HIS A 29 -8.04 -7.47 35.16
C HIS A 29 -7.26 -8.20 34.07
N LEU A 30 -6.95 -9.46 34.34
CA LEU A 30 -6.33 -10.37 33.37
C LEU A 30 -7.41 -11.29 32.82
N ASP A 31 -7.63 -11.23 31.52
CA ASP A 31 -8.48 -12.19 30.82
C ASP A 31 -7.65 -13.46 30.55
N ARG A 32 -8.18 -14.59 31.00
CA ARG A 32 -7.48 -15.87 31.04
C ARG A 32 -8.30 -16.97 30.39
N LYS A 33 -7.59 -17.87 29.72
CA LYS A 33 -8.09 -19.20 29.40
C LYS A 33 -7.30 -20.18 30.26
N ASP A 34 -7.99 -20.81 31.22
CA ASP A 34 -7.37 -21.61 32.27
C ASP A 34 -6.35 -20.77 33.09
N ASN A 35 -5.09 -21.17 33.13
CA ASN A 35 -4.01 -20.41 33.78
C ASN A 35 -3.26 -19.47 32.84
N ILE A 36 -3.58 -19.47 31.55
CA ILE A 36 -2.84 -18.69 30.55
C ILE A 36 -3.53 -17.34 30.38
N VAL A 37 -2.76 -16.26 30.54
CA VAL A 37 -3.25 -14.90 30.31
C VAL A 37 -3.27 -14.64 28.81
N ASN A 38 -4.43 -14.27 28.27
CA ASN A 38 -4.59 -13.91 26.86
C ASN A 38 -4.66 -12.41 26.66
N LYS A 39 -5.25 -11.66 27.61
CA LYS A 39 -5.37 -10.21 27.53
C LYS A 39 -5.11 -9.53 28.87
N VAL A 40 -4.54 -8.34 28.81
CA VAL A 40 -4.54 -7.39 29.93
C VAL A 40 -5.60 -6.34 29.65
N CYS A 41 -6.53 -6.20 30.58
CA CYS A 41 -7.71 -5.36 30.39
C CYS A 41 -7.77 -4.26 31.44
N ILE A 42 -8.19 -3.08 31.01
CA ILE A 42 -8.47 -1.94 31.88
C ILE A 42 -9.85 -1.40 31.58
N SER A 43 -10.67 -1.24 32.62
CA SER A 43 -12.04 -0.77 32.50
C SER A 43 -12.24 0.53 33.26
N TYR A 44 -13.03 1.44 32.70
CA TYR A 44 -13.42 2.71 33.27
C TYR A 44 -14.93 2.71 33.50
N GLN A 45 -15.34 2.94 34.75
CA GLN A 45 -16.73 3.01 35.18
C GLN A 45 -17.27 4.43 35.12
N LYS A 46 -18.60 4.56 35.14
CA LYS A 46 -19.34 5.83 35.12
C LYS A 46 -18.99 6.71 33.92
N VAL A 47 -18.71 6.08 32.78
CA VAL A 47 -18.51 6.79 31.52
C VAL A 47 -19.86 7.23 30.96
N GLU A 48 -19.93 8.47 30.51
CA GLU A 48 -21.08 9.06 29.81
C GLU A 48 -21.49 8.23 28.59
N ILE A 49 -22.79 7.88 28.50
CA ILE A 49 -23.34 7.06 27.41
C ILE A 49 -23.21 7.74 26.05
N GLU A 50 -23.08 9.06 26.02
CA GLU A 50 -22.86 9.86 24.81
C GLU A 50 -21.55 9.51 24.09
N LYS A 51 -20.61 8.88 24.79
CA LYS A 51 -19.35 8.36 24.24
C LYS A 51 -19.50 6.99 23.58
N ALA A 52 -20.62 6.29 23.77
CA ALA A 52 -20.86 5.03 23.08
C ALA A 52 -20.88 5.25 21.54
N PRO A 53 -20.42 4.28 20.73
CA PRO A 53 -20.43 4.42 19.28
C PRO A 53 -21.86 4.61 18.75
N LYS A 54 -22.04 5.60 17.86
CA LYS A 54 -23.35 5.94 17.30
C LYS A 54 -23.40 5.67 15.81
N LEU A 55 -24.41 4.89 15.39
CA LEU A 55 -24.75 4.73 13.98
C LEU A 55 -25.73 5.84 13.59
N LEU A 56 -25.24 6.87 12.90
CA LEU A 56 -26.06 7.96 12.41
C LEU A 56 -26.71 7.55 11.08
N LYS A 57 -28.04 7.48 11.09
CA LYS A 57 -28.82 7.25 9.88
C LYS A 57 -28.67 8.47 8.95
N PRO A 58 -28.49 8.25 7.64
CA PRO A 58 -28.32 9.34 6.68
C PRO A 58 -29.62 10.15 6.58
N VAL A 59 -29.51 11.48 6.64
CA VAL A 59 -30.64 12.41 6.49
C VAL A 59 -31.15 12.45 5.04
N GLU A 60 -30.29 12.10 4.07
CA GLU A 60 -30.61 12.04 2.65
C GLU A 60 -30.72 10.58 2.16
N PRO A 61 -31.73 10.23 1.33
CA PRO A 61 -32.01 8.85 0.90
C PRO A 61 -30.97 8.18 -0.03
N ARG A 62 -29.72 8.68 -0.09
CA ARG A 62 -28.63 8.09 -0.91
C ARG A 62 -27.24 8.13 -0.26
N LYS A 63 -27.09 8.64 0.96
CA LYS A 63 -25.80 8.63 1.67
C LYS A 63 -25.68 7.34 2.50
N PRO A 64 -24.49 6.73 2.62
CA PRO A 64 -24.29 5.62 3.55
C PRO A 64 -24.44 6.11 5.00
N PRO A 65 -24.89 5.25 5.94
CA PRO A 65 -24.90 5.57 7.36
C PRO A 65 -23.48 5.87 7.84
N THR A 66 -23.34 6.83 8.76
CA THR A 66 -22.04 7.21 9.31
C THR A 66 -21.91 6.61 10.71
N LEU A 67 -20.83 5.87 10.95
CA LEU A 67 -20.48 5.38 12.27
C LEU A 67 -19.52 6.39 12.93
N THR A 68 -19.93 6.96 14.05
CA THR A 68 -19.06 7.79 14.87
C THR A 68 -18.52 6.95 16.03
N ILE A 69 -17.20 6.76 16.04
CA ILE A 69 -16.48 6.11 17.12
C ILE A 69 -15.74 7.19 17.90
N ASN A 70 -16.05 7.34 19.19
CA ASN A 70 -15.35 8.25 20.08
C ASN A 70 -15.02 7.49 21.36
N ASP A 71 -13.77 7.09 21.53
CA ASP A 71 -13.31 6.43 22.75
C ASP A 71 -13.11 7.42 23.90
N GLY A 72 -13.43 8.71 23.73
CA GLY A 72 -13.24 9.76 24.74
C GLY A 72 -11.78 9.99 25.15
N GLY A 73 -10.81 9.44 24.42
CA GLY A 73 -9.40 9.41 24.82
C GLY A 73 -9.06 8.32 25.85
N TYR A 74 -10.01 7.43 26.19
CA TYR A 74 -9.79 6.35 27.16
C TYR A 74 -8.76 5.32 26.67
N ALA A 75 -8.57 5.13 25.36
CA ALA A 75 -7.50 4.25 24.87
C ALA A 75 -6.10 4.84 25.14
N ILE A 76 -5.91 6.15 24.90
CA ILE A 76 -4.64 6.83 25.20
C ILE A 76 -4.34 6.75 26.71
N LEU A 77 -5.36 6.98 27.54
CA LEU A 77 -5.25 6.85 28.99
C LEU A 77 -4.90 5.41 29.41
N ALA A 78 -5.55 4.41 28.80
CA ALA A 78 -5.32 3.00 29.05
C ALA A 78 -3.89 2.58 28.70
N ILE A 79 -3.39 2.96 27.53
CA ILE A 79 -2.01 2.71 27.10
C ILE A 79 -1.06 3.25 28.17
N LYS A 80 -1.22 4.53 28.57
CA LYS A 80 -0.36 5.14 29.59
C LYS A 80 -0.38 4.37 30.93
N GLN A 81 -1.57 3.98 31.40
CA GLN A 81 -1.71 3.27 32.69
C GLN A 81 -1.15 1.85 32.63
N ILE A 82 -1.40 1.12 31.53
CA ILE A 82 -0.85 -0.23 31.32
C ILE A 82 0.66 -0.18 31.13
N THR A 83 1.23 0.81 30.44
CA THR A 83 2.69 0.98 30.35
C THR A 83 3.32 1.24 31.72
N ASN A 84 2.67 2.04 32.58
CA ASN A 84 3.13 2.23 33.96
C ASN A 84 3.13 0.91 34.75
N TRP A 85 2.05 0.13 34.65
CA TRP A 85 1.96 -1.20 35.26
C TRP A 85 3.03 -2.16 34.71
N GLN A 86 3.18 -2.21 33.39
CA GLN A 86 4.15 -3.05 32.69
C GLN A 86 5.59 -2.72 33.10
N THR A 87 5.89 -1.44 33.34
CA THR A 87 7.20 -0.99 33.85
C THR A 87 7.51 -1.64 35.19
N VAL A 88 6.54 -1.70 36.11
CA VAL A 88 6.74 -2.28 37.44
C VAL A 88 6.85 -3.81 37.37
N ILE A 89 5.97 -4.47 36.61
CA ILE A 89 5.93 -5.94 36.54
C ILE A 89 7.10 -6.52 35.72
N SER A 90 7.69 -5.74 34.80
CA SER A 90 8.75 -6.22 33.88
C SER A 90 9.98 -6.80 34.59
N GLY A 91 10.26 -6.41 35.84
CA GLY A 91 11.33 -6.99 36.65
C GLY A 91 11.01 -8.38 37.22
N LEU A 92 9.74 -8.80 37.20
CA LEU A 92 9.24 -10.07 37.72
C LEU A 92 8.79 -11.01 36.60
N GLN A 93 8.00 -10.48 35.67
CA GLN A 93 7.42 -11.22 34.54
C GLN A 93 7.31 -10.28 33.34
N ILE A 94 7.75 -10.76 32.17
CA ILE A 94 7.61 -10.00 30.93
C ILE A 94 6.21 -10.24 30.37
N PHE A 95 5.43 -9.17 30.26
CA PHE A 95 4.21 -9.15 29.46
C PHE A 95 4.51 -8.50 28.13
N ASP A 96 4.44 -9.24 27.03
CA ASP A 96 4.54 -8.69 25.67
C ASP A 96 3.13 -8.35 25.20
N LEU A 97 2.77 -7.06 25.26
CA LEU A 97 1.41 -6.58 25.00
C LEU A 97 1.28 -5.98 23.61
N ASP A 98 0.21 -6.32 22.91
CA ASP A 98 -0.17 -5.66 21.66
C ASP A 98 -0.84 -4.30 21.92
N PHE A 99 -0.03 -3.25 22.02
CA PHE A 99 -0.53 -1.88 22.05
C PHE A 99 -0.99 -1.38 20.68
N ASP A 100 -0.62 -2.09 19.61
CA ASP A 100 -0.86 -1.69 18.22
C ASP A 100 -2.27 -2.16 17.77
N ASN A 101 -2.72 -3.31 18.29
CA ASN A 101 -4.04 -3.89 18.04
C ASN A 101 -4.80 -4.16 19.35
N TYR A 102 -5.60 -3.19 19.80
CA TYR A 102 -6.42 -3.34 21.00
C TYR A 102 -7.92 -3.37 20.69
N GLU A 103 -8.66 -4.00 21.58
CA GLU A 103 -10.11 -4.08 21.55
C GLU A 103 -10.72 -3.05 22.50
N ILE A 104 -11.71 -2.30 22.01
CA ILE A 104 -12.53 -1.41 22.84
C ILE A 104 -13.90 -2.06 23.00
N GLN A 105 -14.33 -2.22 24.25
CA GLN A 105 -15.61 -2.82 24.61
C GLN A 105 -16.44 -1.83 25.43
N PHE A 106 -17.75 -1.79 25.18
CA PHE A 106 -18.73 -0.94 25.84
C PHE A 106 -19.74 -1.83 26.53
N HIS A 107 -19.88 -1.67 27.85
CA HIS A 107 -20.81 -2.43 28.67
C HIS A 107 -21.75 -1.47 29.38
N ALA A 108 -23.04 -1.78 29.39
CA ALA A 108 -24.01 -1.01 30.15
C ALA A 108 -23.80 -1.24 31.66
N GLU A 109 -23.89 -0.19 32.47
CA GLU A 109 -23.90 -0.29 33.93
C GLU A 109 -25.31 -0.56 34.47
N ASN A 110 -26.34 -0.25 33.68
CA ASN A 110 -27.74 -0.43 34.03
C ASN A 110 -28.57 -0.80 32.78
N PRO A 111 -29.79 -1.34 32.95
CA PRO A 111 -30.65 -1.73 31.83
C PRO A 111 -30.98 -0.59 30.86
N ASP A 112 -31.11 0.65 31.35
CA ASP A 112 -31.46 1.81 30.52
C ASP A 112 -30.32 2.14 29.53
N GLU A 113 -29.07 1.99 29.95
CA GLU A 113 -27.90 2.16 29.09
C GLU A 113 -27.81 1.07 28.00
N GLN A 114 -28.27 -0.15 28.28
CA GLN A 114 -28.17 -1.29 27.36
C GLN A 114 -28.90 -1.04 26.03
N GLU A 115 -30.02 -0.31 26.06
CA GLU A 115 -30.78 0.05 24.86
C GLU A 115 -30.05 1.07 23.97
N HIS A 116 -29.11 1.83 24.54
CA HIS A 116 -28.40 2.93 23.89
C HIS A 116 -27.02 2.52 23.34
N ILE A 117 -26.50 1.34 23.70
CA ILE A 117 -25.24 0.79 23.18
C ILE A 117 -25.56 -0.17 22.03
N HIS A 118 -25.48 0.32 20.79
CA HIS A 118 -25.74 -0.49 19.61
C HIS A 118 -24.51 -1.30 19.14
N ILE A 119 -23.31 -0.90 19.53
CA ILE A 119 -22.04 -1.55 19.18
C ILE A 119 -21.29 -1.81 20.47
N ASN A 120 -21.20 -3.09 20.83
CA ASN A 120 -20.65 -3.52 22.11
C ASN A 120 -19.13 -3.64 22.09
N SER A 121 -18.52 -3.86 20.93
CA SER A 121 -17.07 -3.84 20.79
C SER A 121 -16.63 -3.58 19.35
N PHE A 122 -15.39 -3.11 19.22
CA PHE A 122 -14.66 -3.15 17.97
C PHE A 122 -13.17 -3.28 18.26
N ARG A 123 -12.45 -3.91 17.32
CA ARG A 123 -10.99 -3.96 17.36
C ARG A 123 -10.46 -2.80 16.53
N ARG A 124 -9.60 -1.99 17.13
CA ARG A 124 -8.82 -1.02 16.37
C ARG A 124 -7.59 -1.76 15.85
N THR A 125 -7.62 -2.13 14.58
CA THR A 125 -6.40 -2.48 13.86
C THR A 125 -5.84 -1.18 13.29
N GLN A 126 -4.57 -0.89 13.54
CA GLN A 126 -3.87 0.03 12.62
C GLN A 126 -3.97 -0.57 11.22
N LYS A 127 -4.26 0.27 10.21
CA LYS A 127 -4.66 -0.16 8.86
C LYS A 127 -3.77 -1.32 8.39
N ASP A 128 -4.34 -2.30 7.70
CA ASP A 128 -3.60 -3.33 6.92
C ASP A 128 -2.84 -2.71 5.72
N ALA A 129 -2.34 -1.48 5.86
CA ALA A 129 -1.66 -0.70 4.84
C ALA A 129 -0.25 -1.23 4.51
N LEU A 130 0.28 -2.17 5.31
CA LEU A 130 1.58 -2.80 5.03
C LEU A 130 1.62 -3.45 3.65
N ASN A 131 0.50 -4.02 3.18
CA ASN A 131 0.50 -4.86 1.99
C ASN A 131 -0.62 -4.47 1.04
N SER A 132 -0.24 -3.88 -0.10
CA SER A 132 -1.10 -3.90 -1.28
C SER A 132 -1.28 -5.34 -1.77
N ALA A 133 -2.34 -5.59 -2.54
CA ALA A 133 -2.55 -6.90 -3.15
C ALA A 133 -1.32 -7.29 -3.99
N CYS A 134 -0.70 -8.43 -3.69
CA CYS A 134 0.44 -8.96 -4.44
C CYS A 134 0.00 -10.18 -5.24
N ASP A 135 0.43 -10.26 -6.50
CA ASP A 135 0.16 -11.43 -7.33
C ASP A 135 1.13 -12.56 -6.94
N PHE A 136 0.61 -13.80 -6.86
CA PHE A 136 1.42 -14.97 -6.50
C PHE A 136 2.66 -15.11 -7.37
N GLU A 137 2.62 -14.70 -8.63
CA GLU A 137 3.78 -14.75 -9.53
C GLU A 137 4.99 -13.96 -8.99
N GLN A 138 4.77 -12.79 -8.37
CA GLN A 138 5.88 -12.01 -7.78
C GLN A 138 6.51 -12.76 -6.60
N ILE A 139 5.68 -13.38 -5.75
CA ILE A 139 6.12 -14.20 -4.61
C ILE A 139 6.82 -15.48 -5.12
N GLY A 140 6.23 -16.14 -6.12
CA GLY A 140 6.73 -17.36 -6.74
C GLY A 140 8.11 -17.16 -7.39
N ARG A 141 8.30 -16.05 -8.10
CA ARG A 141 9.60 -15.66 -8.67
C ARG A 141 10.62 -15.37 -7.58
N ALA A 142 10.23 -14.80 -6.44
CA ALA A 142 11.14 -14.59 -5.32
C ALA A 142 11.75 -15.91 -4.80
N PHE A 143 11.01 -17.03 -4.82
CA PHE A 143 11.57 -18.36 -4.51
C PHE A 143 12.57 -18.88 -5.56
N CYS A 144 12.55 -18.32 -6.78
CA CYS A 144 13.44 -18.73 -7.85
C CYS A 144 14.78 -18.00 -7.84
N VAL A 145 14.87 -16.87 -7.12
CA VAL A 145 16.10 -16.08 -6.94
C VAL A 145 17.17 -16.97 -6.30
N SER A 146 18.34 -17.04 -6.93
CA SER A 146 19.39 -18.01 -6.60
C SER A 146 20.09 -17.68 -5.28
N SER A 147 20.71 -16.50 -5.19
CA SER A 147 21.49 -16.07 -4.04
C SER A 147 21.39 -14.57 -3.83
N ILE A 148 21.15 -14.16 -2.59
CA ILE A 148 21.14 -12.76 -2.16
C ILE A 148 22.33 -12.55 -1.23
N GLU A 149 23.06 -11.44 -1.42
CA GLU A 149 24.18 -11.06 -0.56
C GLU A 149 23.76 -10.97 0.92
N LYS A 150 24.59 -11.48 1.82
CA LYS A 150 24.31 -11.47 3.27
C LYS A 150 24.04 -10.05 3.80
N SER A 151 24.82 -9.06 3.36
CA SER A 151 24.62 -7.66 3.74
C SER A 151 23.25 -7.13 3.34
N ARG A 152 22.71 -7.61 2.21
CA ARG A 152 21.38 -7.22 1.72
C ARG A 152 20.27 -7.92 2.49
N ILE A 153 20.46 -9.17 2.89
CA ILE A 153 19.52 -9.87 3.79
C ILE A 153 19.43 -9.14 5.14
N GLU A 154 20.58 -8.78 5.71
CA GLU A 154 20.65 -8.06 7.00
C GLU A 154 20.04 -6.66 6.89
N SER A 155 20.41 -5.88 5.88
CA SER A 155 19.84 -4.55 5.69
C SER A 155 18.32 -4.62 5.45
N SER A 156 17.85 -5.51 4.57
CA SER A 156 16.42 -5.67 4.28
C SER A 156 15.61 -6.15 5.49
N SER A 157 16.23 -6.87 6.43
CA SER A 157 15.60 -7.21 7.70
C SER A 157 15.30 -5.95 8.52
N HIS A 158 16.24 -4.99 8.56
CA HIS A 158 15.98 -3.68 9.18
C HIS A 158 14.89 -2.90 8.45
N PHE A 159 14.85 -2.91 7.12
CA PHE A 159 13.74 -2.30 6.39
C PHE A 159 12.39 -2.90 6.78
N ARG A 160 12.30 -4.24 6.85
CA ARG A 160 11.09 -4.95 7.27
C ARG A 160 10.65 -4.55 8.68
N GLU A 161 11.56 -4.59 9.66
CA GLU A 161 11.25 -4.16 11.03
C GLU A 161 10.86 -2.68 11.09
N GLY A 162 11.50 -1.84 10.28
CA GLY A 162 11.17 -0.43 10.18
C GLY A 162 9.76 -0.17 9.67
N ARG A 163 9.28 -0.94 8.68
CA ARG A 163 7.88 -0.86 8.20
C ARG A 163 6.89 -1.33 9.26
N ILE A 164 7.17 -2.46 9.93
CA ILE A 164 6.34 -2.98 11.02
C ILE A 164 6.23 -1.93 12.14
N ALA A 165 7.35 -1.32 12.52
CA ALA A 165 7.37 -0.27 13.54
C ALA A 165 6.62 1.00 13.12
N TYR A 166 6.72 1.41 11.85
CA TYR A 166 5.99 2.59 11.35
C TYR A 166 4.49 2.41 11.49
N GLU A 167 3.99 1.26 11.03
CA GLU A 167 2.56 0.95 11.03
C GLU A 167 2.02 0.73 12.43
N ALA A 168 2.87 0.30 13.37
CA ALA A 168 2.60 0.26 14.81
C ALA A 168 2.63 1.64 15.49
N GLY A 169 2.89 2.74 14.76
CA GLY A 169 3.07 4.08 15.33
C GLY A 169 4.35 4.24 16.18
N ARG A 170 5.27 3.26 16.14
CA ARG A 170 6.60 3.33 16.77
C ARG A 170 7.59 4.04 15.84
N TYR A 171 7.33 5.30 15.52
CA TYR A 171 8.05 6.05 14.49
C TYR A 171 9.54 6.24 14.78
N VAL A 172 9.95 6.35 16.05
CA VAL A 172 11.38 6.41 16.41
C VAL A 172 12.10 5.10 16.08
N ASP A 173 11.47 3.97 16.38
CA ASP A 173 12.02 2.64 16.05
C ASP A 173 12.04 2.41 14.54
N SER A 174 11.00 2.87 13.84
CA SER A 174 10.97 2.88 12.39
C SER A 174 12.16 3.65 11.81
N TYR A 175 12.34 4.91 12.21
CA TYR A 175 13.46 5.73 11.75
C TYR A 175 14.82 5.08 12.02
N ASN A 176 15.01 4.55 13.24
CA ASN A 176 16.25 3.88 13.63
C ASN A 176 16.54 2.63 12.80
N ASN A 177 15.52 1.83 12.50
CA ASN A 177 15.64 0.65 11.65
C ASN A 177 15.91 1.03 10.18
N MET A 178 15.22 2.02 9.63
CA MET A 178 15.51 2.53 8.28
C MET A 178 16.95 3.09 8.19
N PHE A 179 17.45 3.71 9.25
CA PHE A 179 18.84 4.15 9.27
C PHE A 179 19.83 2.99 9.43
N LEU A 180 19.47 1.93 10.18
CA LEU A 180 20.28 0.70 10.27
C LEU A 180 20.43 0.01 8.91
N PHE A 181 19.40 0.06 8.06
CA PHE A 181 19.53 -0.37 6.66
C PHE A 181 20.68 0.39 5.98
N LEU A 182 20.68 1.72 6.05
CA LEU A 182 21.72 2.55 5.43
C LEU A 182 23.10 2.29 6.05
N GLU A 183 23.16 2.11 7.36
CA GLU A 183 24.41 1.87 8.09
C GLU A 183 25.06 0.55 7.67
N THR A 184 24.25 -0.51 7.57
CA THR A 184 24.65 -1.85 7.15
C THR A 184 25.10 -1.87 5.69
N ARG A 185 24.40 -1.14 4.81
CA ARG A 185 24.63 -1.20 3.37
C ARG A 185 25.71 -0.24 2.88
N TYR A 186 25.81 0.95 3.47
CA TYR A 186 26.58 2.05 2.90
C TYR A 186 27.54 2.73 3.87
N CYS A 187 27.45 2.49 5.18
CA CYS A 187 28.31 3.17 6.15
C CYS A 187 29.41 2.28 6.75
N ASP A 188 29.54 1.00 6.37
CA ASP A 188 30.62 0.10 6.83
C ASP A 188 30.81 0.08 8.36
N GLY A 189 29.69 0.08 9.10
CA GLY A 189 29.70 0.11 10.57
C GLY A 189 30.24 1.41 11.21
N LYS A 190 30.52 2.46 10.42
CA LYS A 190 30.91 3.77 10.97
C LYS A 190 29.71 4.44 11.62
N THR A 191 29.93 4.99 12.81
CA THR A 191 28.88 5.61 13.64
C THR A 191 29.06 7.11 13.86
N LYS A 192 30.20 7.68 13.43
CA LYS A 192 30.46 9.13 13.54
C LYS A 192 29.77 9.87 12.41
N THR A 193 29.08 10.96 12.75
CA THR A 193 28.30 11.78 11.80
C THR A 193 29.07 12.15 10.54
N ALA A 194 30.26 12.74 10.67
CA ALA A 194 31.06 13.16 9.52
C ALA A 194 31.40 12.01 8.57
N GLN A 195 31.72 10.83 9.12
CA GLN A 195 32.05 9.64 8.32
C GLN A 195 30.82 9.09 7.60
N GLN A 196 29.68 9.03 8.28
CA GLN A 196 28.42 8.57 7.67
C GLN A 196 27.96 9.52 6.56
N VAL A 197 28.05 10.84 6.77
CA VAL A 197 27.74 11.84 5.74
C VAL A 197 28.65 11.67 4.52
N GLU A 198 29.95 11.52 4.72
CA GLU A 198 30.92 11.32 3.64
C GLU A 198 30.61 10.06 2.82
N LEU A 199 30.37 8.92 3.47
CA LEU A 199 30.11 7.65 2.81
C LEU A 199 28.79 7.65 2.03
N LEU A 200 27.74 8.19 2.64
CA LEU A 200 26.44 8.32 1.97
C LEU A 200 26.49 9.29 0.78
N THR A 201 27.26 10.38 0.89
CA THR A 201 27.46 11.34 -0.21
C THR A 201 28.25 10.76 -1.38
N LYS A 202 29.04 9.70 -1.15
CA LYS A 202 29.75 8.98 -2.22
C LYS A 202 28.93 7.86 -2.85
N ASN A 203 27.75 7.52 -2.30
CA ASN A 203 26.93 6.43 -2.79
C ASN A 203 25.83 6.92 -3.76
N ASN A 204 26.00 6.60 -5.05
CA ASN A 204 25.07 7.04 -6.09
C ASN A 204 23.65 6.46 -5.91
N THR A 205 23.51 5.19 -5.52
CA THR A 205 22.21 4.56 -5.31
C THR A 205 21.38 5.29 -4.25
N PHE A 206 22.00 5.61 -3.12
CA PHE A 206 21.37 6.38 -2.06
C PHE A 206 21.04 7.82 -2.49
N ILE A 207 21.98 8.50 -3.19
CA ILE A 207 21.74 9.86 -3.67
C ILE A 207 20.54 9.93 -4.61
N GLU A 208 20.43 9.00 -5.55
CA GLU A 208 19.30 8.97 -6.48
C GLU A 208 17.98 8.67 -5.76
N ALA A 209 17.96 7.72 -4.82
CA ALA A 209 16.79 7.45 -3.99
C ALA A 209 16.36 8.67 -3.15
N LEU A 210 17.33 9.43 -2.61
CA LEU A 210 17.08 10.67 -1.87
C LEU A 210 16.50 11.75 -2.77
N LYS A 211 17.09 12.00 -3.95
CA LYS A 211 16.57 12.98 -4.91
C LYS A 211 15.16 12.65 -5.37
N GLN A 212 14.90 11.38 -5.69
CA GLN A 212 13.58 10.92 -6.11
C GLN A 212 12.56 11.12 -4.99
N SER A 213 12.89 10.73 -3.76
CA SER A 213 12.01 10.93 -2.59
C SER A 213 11.68 12.40 -2.36
N ILE A 214 12.67 13.30 -2.50
CA ILE A 214 12.45 14.75 -2.43
C ILE A 214 11.52 15.23 -3.55
N SER A 215 11.70 14.73 -4.78
CA SER A 215 10.91 15.17 -5.93
C SER A 215 9.45 14.70 -5.89
N ASN A 216 9.18 13.57 -5.21
CA ASN A 216 7.84 13.01 -5.06
C ASN A 216 6.98 13.78 -4.05
N ILE A 217 7.59 14.60 -3.19
CA ILE A 217 6.87 15.48 -2.28
C ILE A 217 6.43 16.73 -3.03
N GLN A 218 5.10 16.91 -3.14
CA GLN A 218 4.55 18.08 -3.83
C GLN A 218 4.93 19.38 -3.12
N PRO A 219 5.17 20.49 -3.85
CA PRO A 219 5.54 21.79 -3.25
C PRO A 219 4.53 22.33 -2.22
N ASN A 220 3.27 21.92 -2.29
CA ASN A 220 2.22 22.32 -1.35
C ASN A 220 2.13 21.39 -0.12
N ASN A 221 2.85 20.26 -0.14
CA ASN A 221 2.94 19.25 0.92
C ASN A 221 4.35 19.20 1.53
N VAL A 222 5.08 20.32 1.52
CA VAL A 222 6.39 20.38 2.18
C VAL A 222 6.20 20.07 3.67
N SER A 223 6.92 19.06 4.16
CA SER A 223 6.72 18.53 5.51
C SER A 223 6.80 19.64 6.56
N GLN A 224 5.83 19.70 7.46
CA GLN A 224 5.83 20.67 8.56
C GLN A 224 6.69 20.18 9.73
N SER A 225 7.23 18.97 9.64
CA SER A 225 8.13 18.43 10.64
C SER A 225 9.36 19.31 10.85
N LYS A 226 9.48 19.83 12.07
CA LYS A 226 10.69 20.47 12.61
C LYS A 226 11.95 19.60 12.49
N HIS A 227 11.79 18.28 12.30
CA HIS A 227 12.90 17.34 12.22
C HIS A 227 13.47 17.20 10.81
N LEU A 228 12.74 17.67 9.78
CA LEU A 228 13.18 17.69 8.38
C LEU A 228 13.41 19.14 7.89
N GLU A 229 13.50 20.11 8.81
CA GLU A 229 13.69 21.51 8.47
C GLU A 229 14.93 21.70 7.58
N GLY A 230 14.74 22.42 6.47
CA GLY A 230 15.79 22.65 5.49
C GLY A 230 15.96 21.53 4.46
N LEU A 231 15.57 20.28 4.73
CA LEU A 231 15.81 19.15 3.81
C LEU A 231 15.22 19.37 2.41
N PHE A 232 14.04 20.00 2.34
CA PHE A 232 13.35 20.31 1.09
C PHE A 232 13.78 21.64 0.44
N ASN A 233 14.66 22.40 1.09
CA ASN A 233 15.20 23.63 0.53
C ASN A 233 16.05 23.30 -0.71
N LYS A 234 15.82 24.03 -1.81
CA LYS A 234 16.58 23.87 -3.06
C LYS A 234 17.98 24.48 -2.98
N ASN A 235 18.20 25.38 -2.03
CA ASN A 235 19.46 26.13 -1.89
C ASN A 235 20.50 25.43 -1.00
N ILE A 236 20.16 24.29 -0.40
CA ILE A 236 21.12 23.53 0.41
C ILE A 236 21.70 22.36 -0.39
N SER A 237 22.96 22.03 -0.11
CA SER A 237 23.66 20.93 -0.78
C SER A 237 23.08 19.57 -0.41
N ILE A 238 23.36 18.55 -1.24
CA ILE A 238 22.97 17.17 -0.93
C ILE A 238 23.62 16.68 0.37
N GLU A 239 24.86 17.08 0.62
CA GLU A 239 25.60 16.74 1.84
C GLU A 239 24.90 17.28 3.10
N GLU A 240 24.43 18.52 3.08
CA GLU A 240 23.67 19.09 4.20
C GLU A 240 22.32 18.40 4.40
N LYS A 241 21.65 17.98 3.32
CA LYS A 241 20.43 17.15 3.41
C LYS A 241 20.70 15.82 4.10
N ILE A 242 21.80 15.15 3.74
CA ILE A 242 22.21 13.88 4.35
C ILE A 242 22.54 14.08 5.83
N LYS A 243 23.25 15.15 6.15
CA LYS A 243 23.62 15.51 7.52
C LYS A 243 22.40 15.71 8.43
N ILE A 244 21.31 16.30 7.94
CA ILE A 244 20.04 16.41 8.68
C ILE A 244 19.55 15.01 9.13
N LEU A 245 19.53 14.04 8.21
CA LEU A 245 19.10 12.67 8.51
C LEU A 245 20.01 11.99 9.54
N VAL A 246 21.33 12.09 9.35
CA VAL A 246 22.33 11.48 10.23
C VAL A 246 22.26 12.07 11.65
N LEU A 247 22.08 13.39 11.77
CA LEU A 247 21.95 14.07 13.06
C LEU A 247 20.68 13.65 13.80
N LEU A 248 19.56 13.50 13.09
CA LEU A 248 18.32 13.02 13.69
C LEU A 248 18.48 11.60 14.26
N ARG A 249 19.10 10.68 13.52
CA ARG A 249 19.44 9.34 14.06
C ARG A 249 20.27 9.42 15.32
N GLY A 250 21.30 10.28 15.34
CA GLY A 250 22.13 10.49 16.53
C GLY A 250 21.31 10.94 17.76
N LYS A 251 20.40 11.88 17.55
CA LYS A 251 19.48 12.38 18.60
C LYS A 251 18.53 11.31 19.12
N LEU A 252 18.04 10.44 18.24
CA LEU A 252 17.08 9.39 18.59
C LEU A 252 17.73 8.20 19.31
N ARG A 253 18.99 7.88 19.03
CA ARG A 253 19.68 6.76 19.70
C ARG A 253 20.20 7.06 21.10
N HIS A 254 20.55 8.31 21.38
CA HIS A 254 21.17 8.67 22.66
C HIS A 254 20.15 9.34 23.58
N HIS A 255 19.46 8.53 24.39
CA HIS A 255 18.54 9.04 25.40
C HIS A 255 19.28 9.40 26.70
N SER A 256 19.13 10.63 27.16
CA SER A 256 19.68 11.10 28.43
C SER A 256 18.73 12.08 29.11
N LEU A 257 18.43 11.84 30.38
CA LEU A 257 17.60 12.74 31.19
C LEU A 257 18.23 14.13 31.37
N LYS A 258 19.56 14.23 31.23
CA LYS A 258 20.30 15.51 31.29
C LYS A 258 20.14 16.35 30.02
N ASN A 259 19.69 15.74 28.92
CA ASN A 259 19.47 16.47 27.67
C ASN A 259 18.05 17.05 27.64
N PRO A 260 17.88 18.39 27.60
CA PRO A 260 16.56 19.01 27.51
C PRO A 260 15.88 18.76 26.14
N GLN A 261 16.66 18.39 25.12
CA GLN A 261 16.17 18.07 23.78
C GLN A 261 15.98 16.56 23.56
N ARG A 262 16.01 15.73 24.62
CA ARG A 262 15.73 14.29 24.50
C ARG A 262 14.36 14.07 23.89
N TRP A 263 14.21 13.00 23.12
CA TRP A 263 12.90 12.57 22.66
C TRP A 263 12.12 11.94 23.82
N ASP A 264 10.80 12.07 23.80
CA ASP A 264 9.90 11.48 24.79
C ASP A 264 9.33 10.18 24.19
N PRO A 265 9.55 9.01 24.82
CA PRO A 265 8.98 7.75 24.35
C PRO A 265 7.47 7.77 24.14
N ASN A 266 6.75 8.65 24.84
CA ASN A 266 5.31 8.81 24.74
C ASN A 266 4.87 9.78 23.64
N LYS A 267 5.80 10.39 22.90
CA LYS A 267 5.52 11.36 21.82
C LYS A 267 6.07 10.89 20.47
N GLN A 268 5.73 9.66 20.09
CA GLN A 268 6.16 9.06 18.82
C GLN A 268 5.71 9.90 17.61
N ASN A 269 4.48 10.42 17.61
CA ASN A 269 3.88 11.12 16.47
C ASN A 269 4.67 12.35 16.00
N GLU A 270 5.51 12.95 16.85
CA GLU A 270 6.39 14.05 16.42
C GLU A 270 7.40 13.62 15.33
N TYR A 271 7.66 12.31 15.20
CA TYR A 271 8.64 11.72 14.30
C TYR A 271 8.03 11.01 13.10
N GLU A 272 6.70 10.99 12.95
CA GLU A 272 5.99 10.28 11.88
C GLU A 272 6.48 10.68 10.48
N GLU A 273 6.43 11.97 10.14
CA GLU A 273 6.88 12.48 8.82
C GLU A 273 8.36 12.16 8.55
N ALA A 274 9.20 12.19 9.58
CA ALA A 274 10.63 11.88 9.44
C ALA A 274 10.86 10.39 9.18
N ALA A 275 10.12 9.52 9.86
CA ALA A 275 10.14 8.07 9.66
C ALA A 275 9.60 7.70 8.29
N GLU A 276 8.50 8.32 7.86
CA GLU A 276 7.90 8.13 6.53
C GLU A 276 8.89 8.51 5.44
N PHE A 277 9.51 9.69 5.56
CA PHE A 277 10.46 10.18 4.56
C PHE A 277 11.72 9.30 4.46
N LEU A 278 12.30 8.88 5.58
CA LEU A 278 13.44 7.96 5.53
C LEU A 278 13.01 6.57 5.00
N GLY A 279 11.82 6.13 5.38
CA GLY A 279 11.20 4.91 4.87
C GLY A 279 10.97 4.94 3.36
N SER A 280 10.61 6.09 2.77
CA SER A 280 10.45 6.23 1.33
C SER A 280 11.77 6.11 0.58
N ILE A 281 12.86 6.67 1.13
CA ILE A 281 14.21 6.56 0.55
C ILE A 281 14.66 5.10 0.54
N VAL A 282 14.60 4.44 1.69
CA VAL A 282 15.01 3.03 1.81
C VAL A 282 14.09 2.13 1.00
N GLY A 283 12.78 2.39 1.03
CA GLY A 283 11.78 1.66 0.25
C GLY A 283 12.04 1.72 -1.24
N HIS A 284 12.43 2.88 -1.77
CA HIS A 284 12.80 3.00 -3.19
C HIS A 284 13.95 2.07 -3.57
N ILE A 285 14.99 2.02 -2.73
CA ILE A 285 16.16 1.14 -2.94
C ILE A 285 15.72 -0.33 -2.92
N VAL A 286 15.01 -0.75 -1.86
CA VAL A 286 14.60 -2.16 -1.68
C VAL A 286 13.64 -2.60 -2.79
N ILE A 287 12.70 -1.75 -3.19
CA ILE A 287 11.74 -2.06 -4.27
C ILE A 287 12.49 -2.25 -5.58
N LEU A 288 13.39 -1.33 -5.94
CA LEU A 288 14.16 -1.45 -7.18
C LEU A 288 14.96 -2.76 -7.22
N GLU A 289 15.73 -3.04 -6.16
CA GLU A 289 16.51 -4.27 -6.08
C GLU A 289 15.62 -5.54 -6.13
N SER A 290 14.46 -5.51 -5.45
CA SER A 290 13.53 -6.66 -5.45
C SER A 290 12.91 -6.88 -6.83
N LEU A 291 12.57 -5.79 -7.54
CA LEU A 291 12.07 -5.87 -8.91
C LEU A 291 13.15 -6.42 -9.85
N ASP A 292 14.38 -5.92 -9.75
CA ASP A 292 15.50 -6.40 -10.56
C ASP A 292 15.71 -7.92 -10.38
N ASP A 293 15.60 -8.44 -9.16
CA ASP A 293 15.75 -9.88 -8.89
C ASP A 293 14.60 -10.72 -9.49
N ILE A 294 13.34 -10.34 -9.22
CA ILE A 294 12.18 -11.15 -9.62
C ILE A 294 11.92 -11.06 -11.13
N TYR A 295 12.39 -10.00 -11.79
CA TYR A 295 12.31 -9.82 -13.23
C TYR A 295 13.62 -10.13 -13.96
N ALA A 296 14.66 -10.59 -13.25
CA ALA A 296 15.88 -11.08 -13.89
C ALA A 296 15.56 -12.22 -14.88
N PRO A 297 16.16 -12.25 -16.08
CA PRO A 297 15.84 -13.25 -17.10
C PRO A 297 15.96 -14.70 -16.60
N GLU A 298 16.96 -15.00 -15.76
CA GLU A 298 17.16 -16.33 -15.18
C GLU A 298 16.02 -16.70 -14.22
N THR A 299 15.60 -15.77 -13.35
CA THR A 299 14.48 -15.96 -12.42
C THR A 299 13.18 -16.20 -13.19
N LEU A 300 12.93 -15.40 -14.23
CA LEU A 300 11.74 -15.54 -15.09
C LEU A 300 11.71 -16.89 -15.79
N ASN A 301 12.82 -17.33 -16.37
CA ASN A 301 12.92 -18.62 -17.07
C ASN A 301 12.73 -19.78 -16.09
N LYS A 302 13.41 -19.75 -14.94
CA LYS A 302 13.28 -20.79 -13.91
C LYS A 302 11.86 -20.90 -13.36
N PHE A 303 11.23 -19.77 -13.05
CA PHE A 303 9.84 -19.76 -12.61
C PHE A 303 8.91 -20.31 -13.70
N ARG A 304 9.14 -19.93 -14.96
CA ARG A 304 8.37 -20.44 -16.10
C ARG A 304 8.50 -21.95 -16.24
N ASP A 305 9.71 -22.50 -16.18
CA ASP A 305 9.96 -23.92 -16.32
C ASP A 305 9.32 -24.73 -15.19
N LEU A 306 9.43 -24.25 -13.95
CA LEU A 306 8.78 -24.87 -12.78
C LEU A 306 7.26 -24.86 -12.91
N SER A 307 6.70 -23.73 -13.34
CA SER A 307 5.27 -23.57 -13.53
C SER A 307 4.73 -24.50 -14.62
N ILE A 308 5.38 -24.54 -15.79
CA ILE A 308 4.97 -25.41 -16.90
C ILE A 308 5.12 -26.89 -16.53
N SER A 309 6.26 -27.29 -15.97
CA SER A 309 6.50 -28.69 -15.57
C SER A 309 5.55 -29.19 -14.48
N SER A 310 5.06 -28.28 -13.63
CA SER A 310 4.08 -28.58 -12.58
C SER A 310 2.62 -28.44 -13.04
N GLY A 311 2.38 -28.09 -14.32
CA GLY A 311 1.04 -27.94 -14.89
C GLY A 311 0.33 -26.62 -14.54
N TYR A 312 1.02 -25.63 -13.97
CA TYR A 312 0.45 -24.33 -13.58
C TYR A 312 0.51 -23.27 -14.69
N GLN A 313 0.18 -23.67 -15.92
CA GLN A 313 0.19 -22.78 -17.09
C GLN A 313 -1.22 -22.33 -17.51
N THR A 314 -1.32 -21.10 -18.00
CA THR A 314 -2.51 -20.58 -18.68
C THR A 314 -2.17 -20.25 -20.13
N ASN A 315 -2.95 -20.82 -21.04
CA ASN A 315 -2.89 -20.47 -22.45
C ASN A 315 -4.02 -19.50 -22.77
N ILE A 316 -3.68 -18.39 -23.40
CA ILE A 316 -4.59 -17.34 -23.81
C ILE A 316 -4.59 -17.28 -25.33
N LYS A 317 -5.77 -17.41 -25.90
CA LYS A 317 -6.02 -17.17 -27.31
C LYS A 317 -6.51 -15.74 -27.47
N VAL A 318 -5.78 -14.93 -28.22
CA VAL A 318 -6.17 -13.57 -28.57
C VAL A 318 -6.63 -13.55 -30.02
N MET A 319 -7.76 -12.91 -30.28
CA MET A 319 -8.30 -12.68 -31.61
C MET A 319 -8.43 -11.17 -31.83
N THR A 320 -7.96 -10.71 -32.98
CA THR A 320 -8.14 -9.32 -33.40
C THR A 320 -9.08 -9.24 -34.59
N ASN A 321 -9.94 -8.23 -34.57
CA ASN A 321 -10.89 -7.97 -35.64
C ASN A 321 -10.57 -6.64 -36.30
N ARG A 322 -10.51 -6.67 -37.64
CA ARG A 322 -10.44 -5.47 -38.47
C ARG A 322 -11.83 -4.87 -38.67
N LEU A 323 -11.83 -3.66 -39.23
CA LEU A 323 -13.02 -2.86 -39.57
C LEU A 323 -14.08 -3.61 -40.38
N GLU A 324 -13.69 -4.56 -41.24
CA GLU A 324 -14.60 -5.36 -42.07
C GLU A 324 -15.07 -6.66 -41.39
N LYS A 325 -14.83 -6.80 -40.07
CA LYS A 325 -15.02 -8.03 -39.29
C LYS A 325 -14.24 -9.24 -39.81
N GLU A 326 -13.23 -9.01 -40.63
CA GLU A 326 -12.27 -10.04 -40.99
C GLU A 326 -11.38 -10.36 -39.78
N PRO A 327 -11.33 -11.62 -39.33
CA PRO A 327 -10.36 -12.06 -38.34
C PRO A 327 -8.96 -11.80 -38.88
N SER A 328 -8.15 -11.04 -38.15
CA SER A 328 -6.89 -10.53 -38.68
C SER A 328 -5.68 -11.25 -38.11
N LEU A 329 -5.63 -11.37 -36.80
CA LEU A 329 -4.53 -11.99 -36.09
C LEU A 329 -5.08 -12.88 -34.98
N ALA A 330 -4.63 -14.12 -34.96
CA ALA A 330 -4.87 -15.05 -33.86
C ALA A 330 -3.53 -15.36 -33.18
N LEU A 331 -3.41 -15.01 -31.91
CA LEU A 331 -2.22 -15.28 -31.11
C LEU A 331 -2.55 -16.33 -30.06
N ASN A 332 -1.65 -17.29 -29.87
CA ASN A 332 -1.67 -18.19 -28.72
C ASN A 332 -0.50 -17.83 -27.82
N ILE A 333 -0.81 -17.34 -26.62
CA ILE A 333 0.17 -16.84 -25.67
C ILE A 333 0.10 -17.67 -24.40
N SER A 334 1.24 -18.19 -23.97
CA SER A 334 1.34 -19.05 -22.79
C SER A 334 2.03 -18.32 -21.64
N TYR A 335 1.38 -18.35 -20.47
CA TYR A 335 1.81 -17.72 -19.22
C TYR A 335 2.02 -18.75 -18.10
N PRO A 336 3.06 -18.58 -17.26
CA PRO A 336 3.37 -19.50 -16.17
C PRO A 336 2.54 -19.23 -14.90
N THR A 337 1.23 -19.03 -15.05
CA THR A 337 0.30 -18.82 -13.93
C THR A 337 -1.05 -19.46 -14.25
N THR A 338 -1.83 -19.80 -13.23
CA THR A 338 -3.23 -20.25 -13.37
C THR A 338 -4.24 -19.14 -13.10
N VAL A 339 -3.80 -17.98 -12.61
CA VAL A 339 -4.66 -16.86 -12.25
C VAL A 339 -4.59 -15.80 -13.35
N ILE A 340 -5.75 -15.38 -13.84
CA ILE A 340 -5.87 -14.27 -14.79
C ILE A 340 -5.81 -12.96 -14.00
N SER A 341 -4.62 -12.40 -13.81
CA SER A 341 -4.48 -11.09 -13.16
C SER A 341 -4.60 -9.93 -14.15
N SER A 342 -4.83 -8.71 -13.64
CA SER A 342 -4.78 -7.49 -14.44
C SER A 342 -3.43 -7.31 -15.16
N GLN A 343 -2.33 -7.73 -14.51
CA GLN A 343 -0.99 -7.68 -15.08
C GLN A 343 -0.84 -8.63 -16.27
N LEU A 344 -1.40 -9.83 -16.17
CA LEU A 344 -1.44 -10.78 -17.27
C LEU A 344 -2.27 -10.25 -18.43
N CYS A 345 -3.44 -9.63 -18.17
CA CYS A 345 -4.25 -8.98 -19.20
C CYS A 345 -3.45 -7.88 -19.93
N LEU A 346 -2.78 -7.01 -19.18
CA LEU A 346 -1.99 -5.92 -19.74
C LEU A 346 -0.78 -6.42 -20.55
N THR A 347 -0.07 -7.43 -20.03
CA THR A 347 1.06 -8.05 -20.73
C THR A 347 0.60 -8.70 -22.03
N THR A 348 -0.56 -9.35 -22.01
CA THR A 348 -1.20 -9.94 -23.19
C THR A 348 -1.57 -8.86 -24.20
N LEU A 349 -2.16 -7.75 -23.74
CA LEU A 349 -2.51 -6.61 -24.57
C LEU A 349 -1.28 -6.01 -25.24
N ARG A 350 -0.25 -5.64 -24.47
CA ARG A 350 1.00 -5.05 -25.00
C ARG A 350 1.61 -5.94 -26.07
N ARG A 351 1.73 -7.24 -25.79
CA ARG A 351 2.24 -8.22 -26.77
C ARG A 351 1.37 -8.27 -28.04
N THR A 352 0.05 -8.21 -27.88
CA THR A 352 -0.87 -8.19 -29.02
C THR A 352 -0.70 -6.95 -29.87
N LEU A 353 -0.60 -5.76 -29.26
CA LEU A 353 -0.39 -4.50 -29.98
C LEU A 353 0.94 -4.51 -30.75
N THR A 354 2.03 -4.98 -30.13
CA THR A 354 3.33 -5.15 -30.80
C THR A 354 3.23 -6.09 -32.00
N GLU A 355 2.51 -7.21 -31.88
CA GLU A 355 2.32 -8.14 -33.01
C GLU A 355 1.45 -7.53 -34.11
N CYS A 356 0.39 -6.80 -33.76
CA CYS A 356 -0.43 -6.07 -34.74
C CYS A 356 0.42 -5.04 -35.50
N GLU A 357 1.27 -4.28 -34.80
CA GLU A 357 2.18 -3.31 -35.42
C GLU A 357 3.19 -4.00 -36.35
N ARG A 358 3.79 -5.10 -35.89
CA ARG A 358 4.74 -5.91 -36.69
C ARG A 358 4.14 -6.43 -38.00
N HIS A 359 2.84 -6.74 -38.01
CA HIS A 359 2.12 -7.19 -39.20
C HIS A 359 1.45 -6.06 -39.98
N GLY A 360 1.64 -4.79 -39.57
CA GLY A 360 1.05 -3.62 -40.23
C GLY A 360 -0.47 -3.50 -40.08
N GLN A 361 -1.06 -4.12 -39.05
CA GLN A 361 -2.51 -4.23 -38.83
C GLN A 361 -3.02 -3.36 -37.66
N LEU A 362 -2.13 -2.59 -37.02
CA LEU A 362 -2.54 -1.80 -35.86
C LEU A 362 -3.48 -0.65 -36.24
N THR A 363 -3.36 -0.12 -37.45
CA THR A 363 -4.14 1.02 -37.95
C THR A 363 -5.59 0.67 -38.31
N ASP A 364 -5.91 -0.62 -38.49
CA ASP A 364 -7.24 -1.13 -38.85
C ASP A 364 -7.83 -2.11 -37.82
N THR A 365 -7.07 -2.47 -36.77
CA THR A 365 -7.58 -3.26 -35.63
C THR A 365 -8.48 -2.41 -34.74
N VAL A 366 -9.75 -2.81 -34.60
CA VAL A 366 -10.79 -2.08 -33.83
C VAL A 366 -11.36 -2.86 -32.66
N ASN A 367 -11.08 -4.16 -32.59
CA ASN A 367 -11.50 -5.01 -31.49
C ASN A 367 -10.41 -6.06 -31.19
N ILE A 368 -10.15 -6.29 -29.91
CA ILE A 368 -9.26 -7.33 -29.40
C ILE A 368 -10.03 -8.11 -28.34
N GLU A 369 -10.15 -9.42 -28.53
CA GLU A 369 -10.77 -10.34 -27.58
C GLU A 369 -9.75 -11.38 -27.15
N ALA A 370 -9.65 -11.62 -25.85
CA ALA A 370 -8.78 -12.64 -25.29
C ALA A 370 -9.61 -13.65 -24.50
N ILE A 371 -9.41 -14.93 -24.76
CA ILE A 371 -10.07 -16.04 -24.06
C ILE A 371 -9.04 -17.04 -23.53
N GLN A 372 -9.36 -17.70 -22.43
CA GLN A 372 -8.54 -18.80 -21.91
C GLN A 372 -8.79 -20.06 -22.75
N SER A 373 -7.73 -20.63 -23.35
CA SER A 373 -7.87 -21.71 -24.34
C SER A 373 -8.57 -22.96 -23.83
N ASN A 374 -8.47 -23.27 -22.53
CA ASN A 374 -9.01 -24.51 -21.96
C ASN A 374 -10.47 -24.37 -21.48
N THR A 375 -10.91 -23.17 -21.14
CA THR A 375 -12.22 -22.92 -20.51
C THR A 375 -13.13 -22.06 -21.39
N GLU A 376 -12.57 -21.45 -22.44
CA GLU A 376 -13.22 -20.46 -23.31
C GLU A 376 -13.76 -19.22 -22.55
N LEU A 377 -13.32 -19.03 -21.29
CA LEU A 377 -13.70 -17.86 -20.51
C LEU A 377 -13.03 -16.60 -21.05
N GLU A 378 -13.79 -15.52 -21.15
CA GLU A 378 -13.28 -14.18 -21.49
C GLU A 378 -12.23 -13.77 -20.45
N VAL A 379 -11.03 -13.42 -20.93
CA VAL A 379 -9.92 -12.87 -20.14
C VAL A 379 -10.04 -11.36 -20.12
N PHE A 380 -10.14 -10.75 -21.30
CA PHE A 380 -10.46 -9.34 -21.50
C PHE A 380 -11.00 -9.10 -22.91
N ALA A 381 -11.67 -7.96 -23.07
CA ALA A 381 -12.09 -7.46 -24.37
C ALA A 381 -11.81 -5.96 -24.46
N ILE A 382 -11.44 -5.51 -25.67
CA ILE A 382 -11.24 -4.09 -25.98
C ILE A 382 -12.02 -3.76 -27.24
N GLU A 383 -12.87 -2.75 -27.15
CA GLU A 383 -13.74 -2.35 -28.25
C GLU A 383 -13.63 -0.84 -28.50
N PHE A 384 -13.48 -0.48 -29.76
CA PHE A 384 -13.56 0.90 -30.21
C PHE A 384 -15.02 1.37 -30.30
N GLY A 385 -15.25 2.64 -29.98
CA GLY A 385 -16.55 3.27 -30.20
C GLY A 385 -16.94 3.33 -31.68
N ILE A 386 -18.22 3.63 -31.94
CA ILE A 386 -18.85 3.68 -33.27
C ILE A 386 -18.04 4.51 -34.30
N TRP A 387 -17.33 5.54 -33.84
CA TRP A 387 -16.50 6.40 -34.68
C TRP A 387 -15.46 5.63 -35.52
N ALA A 388 -14.93 4.52 -35.02
CA ALA A 388 -13.92 3.75 -35.72
C ALA A 388 -14.47 3.09 -36.99
N TYR A 389 -15.76 2.74 -36.98
CA TYR A 389 -16.46 2.11 -38.10
C TYR A 389 -17.02 3.11 -39.13
N THR A 390 -16.80 4.41 -38.92
CA THR A 390 -17.18 5.44 -39.90
C THR A 390 -16.19 5.49 -41.07
N SER A 391 -16.57 6.12 -42.18
CA SER A 391 -15.66 6.34 -43.32
C SER A 391 -14.44 7.18 -42.97
N LEU A 392 -14.58 8.13 -42.04
CA LEU A 392 -13.50 9.02 -41.60
C LEU A 392 -12.50 8.33 -40.66
N ARG A 393 -12.96 7.29 -39.94
CA ARG A 393 -12.13 6.48 -38.99
C ARG A 393 -11.34 7.34 -38.01
N SER A 394 -11.92 8.47 -37.63
CA SER A 394 -11.28 9.43 -36.76
C SER A 394 -12.29 10.34 -36.08
N ILE A 395 -11.91 10.84 -34.92
CA ILE A 395 -12.64 11.90 -34.23
C ILE A 395 -11.86 13.20 -34.39
N GLU A 396 -12.51 14.24 -34.91
CA GLU A 396 -11.95 15.58 -35.01
C GLU A 396 -12.69 16.55 -34.07
N THR A 397 -11.98 17.59 -33.63
CA THR A 397 -12.49 18.63 -32.74
C THR A 397 -11.82 19.97 -33.02
N ASP A 398 -12.60 21.03 -32.98
CA ASP A 398 -12.12 22.41 -33.14
C ASP A 398 -11.67 23.04 -31.82
N ILE A 399 -11.77 22.32 -30.72
CA ILE A 399 -11.37 22.78 -29.39
C ILE A 399 -9.85 22.97 -29.34
N ILE A 400 -9.43 24.10 -28.76
CA ILE A 400 -8.03 24.55 -28.68
C ILE A 400 -7.23 23.70 -27.69
N GLU A 401 -7.84 23.30 -26.57
CA GLU A 401 -7.25 22.47 -25.53
C GLU A 401 -8.00 21.13 -25.44
N ASN A 402 -7.42 20.08 -26.01
CA ASN A 402 -8.02 18.75 -25.97
C ASN A 402 -7.50 17.95 -24.77
N ALA A 403 -8.37 17.11 -24.22
CA ALA A 403 -8.00 16.19 -23.16
C ALA A 403 -8.64 14.82 -23.37
N ILE A 404 -7.94 13.79 -22.92
CA ILE A 404 -8.49 12.44 -22.77
C ILE A 404 -8.86 12.25 -21.32
N PHE A 405 -10.14 11.98 -21.08
CA PHE A 405 -10.65 11.61 -19.77
C PHE A 405 -10.65 10.08 -19.67
N CYS A 406 -9.88 9.56 -18.73
CA CYS A 406 -9.81 8.15 -18.42
C CYS A 406 -10.66 7.87 -17.18
N ARG A 407 -11.69 7.04 -17.35
CA ARG A 407 -12.52 6.52 -16.24
C ARG A 407 -12.25 5.04 -16.08
N PHE A 408 -11.92 4.59 -14.88
CA PHE A 408 -11.65 3.18 -14.63
C PHE A 408 -12.21 2.69 -13.30
N GLU A 409 -12.46 1.39 -13.25
CA GLU A 409 -12.87 0.64 -12.06
C GLU A 409 -11.76 -0.33 -11.71
N HIS A 410 -11.44 -0.45 -10.42
CA HIS A 410 -10.48 -1.42 -9.92
C HIS A 410 -10.95 -2.06 -8.62
N LEU A 411 -10.42 -3.26 -8.31
CA LEU A 411 -10.68 -3.96 -7.06
C LEU A 411 -9.67 -3.51 -5.99
N GLN A 412 -10.16 -2.98 -4.87
CA GLN A 412 -9.35 -2.61 -3.71
C GLN A 412 -9.99 -3.22 -2.46
N SER A 413 -9.27 -4.09 -1.74
CA SER A 413 -9.76 -4.72 -0.49
C SER A 413 -11.16 -5.35 -0.60
N GLY A 414 -11.47 -5.99 -1.74
CA GLY A 414 -12.76 -6.64 -1.99
C GLY A 414 -13.89 -5.71 -2.44
N ILE A 415 -13.66 -4.40 -2.55
CA ILE A 415 -14.65 -3.44 -3.07
C ILE A 415 -14.23 -2.89 -4.44
N ILE A 416 -15.21 -2.58 -5.28
CA ILE A 416 -14.98 -1.92 -6.57
C ILE A 416 -14.94 -0.42 -6.35
N VAL A 417 -13.81 0.19 -6.68
CA VAL A 417 -13.58 1.63 -6.55
C VAL A 417 -13.43 2.26 -7.93
N LYS A 418 -14.04 3.43 -8.11
CA LYS A 418 -14.07 4.20 -9.36
C LYS A 418 -13.10 5.37 -9.29
N HIS A 419 -12.36 5.58 -10.37
CA HIS A 419 -11.42 6.69 -10.52
C HIS A 419 -11.60 7.38 -11.87
N GLU A 420 -11.23 8.67 -11.89
CA GLU A 420 -11.20 9.49 -13.09
C GLU A 420 -9.95 10.38 -13.06
N PHE A 421 -9.27 10.48 -14.20
CA PHE A 421 -8.22 11.48 -14.42
C PHE A 421 -8.24 11.95 -15.88
N SER A 422 -7.61 13.08 -16.15
CA SER A 422 -7.47 13.61 -17.51
C SER A 422 -6.00 13.78 -17.90
N LEU A 423 -5.72 13.58 -19.19
CA LEU A 423 -4.42 13.82 -19.80
C LEU A 423 -4.58 14.84 -20.95
N PRO A 424 -3.77 15.92 -21.01
CA PRO A 424 -3.81 16.86 -22.12
C PRO A 424 -3.29 16.20 -23.39
N VAL A 425 -3.95 16.47 -24.52
CA VAL A 425 -3.59 15.93 -25.84
C VAL A 425 -3.47 17.07 -26.84
N LYS A 426 -2.35 17.10 -27.59
CA LYS A 426 -2.09 18.14 -28.60
C LYS A 426 -2.83 17.88 -29.92
N ASP A 427 -3.17 16.64 -30.19
CA ASP A 427 -3.81 16.25 -31.44
C ASP A 427 -5.27 16.73 -31.48
N LYS A 428 -5.62 17.40 -32.58
CA LYS A 428 -7.01 17.75 -32.91
C LYS A 428 -7.80 16.58 -33.50
N LYS A 429 -7.11 15.48 -33.80
CA LYS A 429 -7.63 14.31 -34.47
C LYS A 429 -7.18 13.04 -33.77
N ILE A 430 -8.15 12.22 -33.36
CA ILE A 430 -7.90 10.88 -32.81
C ILE A 430 -8.20 9.85 -33.91
N SER A 431 -7.14 9.24 -34.43
CA SER A 431 -7.21 8.07 -35.32
C SER A 431 -7.17 6.76 -34.52
N ILE A 432 -7.31 5.61 -35.20
CA ILE A 432 -7.24 4.28 -34.56
C ILE A 432 -5.92 4.08 -33.81
N ILE A 433 -4.80 4.34 -34.47
CA ILE A 433 -3.46 4.22 -33.86
C ILE A 433 -3.28 5.18 -32.67
N ASN A 434 -3.80 6.42 -32.76
CA ASN A 434 -3.73 7.38 -31.66
C ASN A 434 -4.51 6.87 -30.44
N ALA A 435 -5.69 6.27 -30.64
CA ALA A 435 -6.48 5.71 -29.55
C ALA A 435 -5.78 4.52 -28.85
N TRP A 436 -5.09 3.65 -29.60
CA TRP A 436 -4.28 2.58 -29.02
C TRP A 436 -3.12 3.13 -28.17
N ASN A 437 -2.40 4.13 -28.69
CA ASN A 437 -1.31 4.78 -27.94
C ASN A 437 -1.82 5.45 -26.65
N LEU A 438 -2.98 6.10 -26.71
CA LEU A 438 -3.62 6.71 -25.54
C LEU A 438 -4.04 5.68 -24.49
N LEU A 439 -4.52 4.51 -24.91
CA LEU A 439 -4.82 3.41 -23.98
C LEU A 439 -3.56 2.95 -23.25
N THR A 440 -2.47 2.69 -23.96
CA THR A 440 -1.19 2.30 -23.36
C THR A 440 -0.70 3.36 -22.38
N LEU A 441 -0.72 4.64 -22.77
CA LEU A 441 -0.33 5.76 -21.89
C LEU A 441 -1.17 5.84 -20.61
N CYS A 442 -2.48 5.61 -20.69
CA CYS A 442 -3.35 5.61 -19.51
C CYS A 442 -3.06 4.42 -18.59
N LEU A 443 -2.82 3.23 -19.14
CA LEU A 443 -2.46 2.03 -18.38
C LEU A 443 -1.11 2.21 -17.69
N ASP A 444 -0.10 2.73 -18.41
CA ASP A 444 1.23 3.04 -17.88
C ASP A 444 1.15 4.07 -16.74
N TRP A 445 0.28 5.08 -16.87
CA TRP A 445 0.07 6.08 -15.82
C TRP A 445 -0.50 5.46 -14.55
N ILE A 446 -1.47 4.55 -14.69
CA ILE A 446 -2.07 3.83 -13.55
C ILE A 446 -1.02 2.94 -12.88
N GLU A 447 -0.29 2.12 -13.65
CA GLU A 447 0.76 1.25 -13.13
C GLU A 447 1.90 2.03 -12.45
N LYS A 448 2.29 3.19 -13.00
CA LYS A 448 3.34 4.03 -12.41
C LYS A 448 2.92 4.59 -11.05
N LYS A 449 1.63 4.82 -10.82
CA LYS A 449 1.11 5.27 -9.52
C LYS A 449 0.99 4.13 -8.53
N ASP A 450 0.42 3.02 -8.96
CA ASP A 450 0.30 1.81 -8.16
C ASP A 450 0.29 0.57 -9.07
N PRO A 451 1.42 -0.17 -9.14
CA PRO A 451 1.55 -1.34 -10.01
C PRO A 451 0.69 -2.52 -9.56
N THR A 452 0.08 -2.44 -8.37
CA THR A 452 -0.83 -3.47 -7.85
C THR A 452 -2.30 -3.23 -8.22
N THR A 453 -2.58 -2.13 -8.93
CA THR A 453 -3.93 -1.76 -9.34
C THR A 453 -4.56 -2.83 -10.23
N ARG A 454 -5.61 -3.48 -9.72
CA ARG A 454 -6.38 -4.50 -10.45
C ARG A 454 -7.50 -3.88 -11.27
N ILE A 455 -7.16 -3.32 -12.43
CA ILE A 455 -8.11 -2.67 -13.35
C ILE A 455 -9.13 -3.70 -13.86
N LEU A 456 -10.40 -3.47 -13.55
CA LEU A 456 -11.54 -4.28 -13.99
C LEU A 456 -12.13 -3.77 -15.30
N SER A 457 -12.28 -2.45 -15.41
CA SER A 457 -12.77 -1.78 -16.61
C SER A 457 -12.10 -0.41 -16.77
N LEU A 458 -11.93 0.03 -18.01
CA LEU A 458 -11.38 1.36 -18.34
C LEU A 458 -12.07 1.89 -19.60
N LYS A 459 -12.44 3.17 -19.58
CA LYS A 459 -13.07 3.87 -20.70
C LYS A 459 -12.35 5.18 -20.96
N LEU A 460 -11.99 5.41 -22.21
CA LEU A 460 -11.38 6.66 -22.66
C LEU A 460 -12.44 7.53 -23.33
N TYR A 461 -12.50 8.79 -22.96
CA TYR A 461 -13.36 9.80 -23.56
C TYR A 461 -12.50 10.92 -24.12
N PHE A 462 -12.79 11.35 -25.34
CA PHE A 462 -12.13 12.50 -25.95
C PHE A 462 -12.96 13.74 -25.69
N ASN A 463 -12.40 14.67 -24.90
CA ASN A 463 -13.11 15.79 -24.31
C ASN A 463 -14.36 15.31 -23.53
N GLU A 464 -15.39 16.15 -23.41
CA GLU A 464 -16.63 15.81 -22.68
C GLU A 464 -17.64 14.97 -23.48
N ARG A 465 -17.16 14.15 -24.43
CA ARG A 465 -18.06 13.29 -25.22
C ARG A 465 -18.80 12.27 -24.34
N LYS A 466 -20.06 12.02 -24.66
CA LYS A 466 -20.91 11.05 -23.95
C LYS A 466 -20.53 9.60 -24.24
N THR A 467 -19.95 9.33 -25.41
CA THR A 467 -19.56 7.98 -25.84
C THR A 467 -18.05 7.80 -25.70
N PRO A 468 -17.59 6.62 -25.24
CA PRO A 468 -16.17 6.34 -25.15
C PRO A 468 -15.55 6.21 -26.54
N VAL A 469 -14.31 6.68 -26.67
CA VAL A 469 -13.43 6.42 -27.81
C VAL A 469 -13.08 4.93 -27.84
N LEU A 470 -12.78 4.36 -26.69
CA LEU A 470 -12.38 2.98 -26.50
C LEU A 470 -12.82 2.50 -25.13
N SER A 471 -13.22 1.24 -25.02
CA SER A 471 -13.52 0.56 -23.76
C SER A 471 -12.65 -0.68 -23.61
N TYR A 472 -12.02 -0.85 -22.45
CA TYR A 472 -11.33 -2.04 -21.99
C TYR A 472 -12.14 -2.65 -20.83
N ARG A 473 -12.34 -3.97 -20.85
CA ARG A 473 -12.93 -4.71 -19.73
C ARG A 473 -12.18 -6.02 -19.52
N THR A 474 -12.01 -6.40 -18.27
CA THR A 474 -11.63 -7.77 -17.91
C THR A 474 -12.88 -8.64 -17.87
N GLY A 475 -12.73 -9.91 -18.25
CA GLY A 475 -13.79 -10.89 -18.08
C GLY A 475 -14.04 -11.22 -16.60
N PRO A 476 -15.09 -12.01 -16.31
CA PRO A 476 -15.45 -12.35 -14.94
C PRO A 476 -14.30 -13.07 -14.22
N GLN A 477 -13.77 -12.41 -13.20
CA GLN A 477 -12.72 -12.96 -12.34
C GLN A 477 -13.35 -14.01 -11.42
N VAL A 478 -13.19 -15.29 -11.76
CA VAL A 478 -13.66 -16.39 -10.90
C VAL A 478 -12.67 -16.53 -9.74
N THR A 479 -12.98 -15.94 -8.59
CA THR A 479 -12.40 -16.35 -7.31
C THR A 479 -12.83 -17.79 -7.04
N LYS A 480 -11.92 -18.74 -7.25
CA LYS A 480 -12.10 -20.11 -6.75
C LYS A 480 -11.89 -20.16 -5.25
#